data_AF-J4KAJ0-F1
#
_entry.id   AF-J4KAJ0-F1
#
_cell.length_a   1.000
_cell.length_b   1.000
_cell.length_c   1.000
_cell.angle_alpha   90.00
_cell.angle_beta   90.00
_cell.angle_gamma   90.00
#
_symmetry.space_group_name_H-M   'P 1'
#
loop_
_entity.id
_entity.type
_entity.pdbx_description
1 polymer ?
#
loop_
_entity_poly.entity_id
_entity_poly.type
_entity_poly.pdbx_seq_one_letter_code
_entity_poly.pdbx_strand_id
1 'polypeptide(L)'
;MMKKRRIQIAIVVMSVICIYIMNQIVFFKDREFERAVRDTLISSKVSMVDRREKALDGIIWKKDLEKVQFVSINFREYKVKNIEDIKYFKNTKTVWFSYTSAYDGDKSIYEDEHVLDNIYIIKKLAHLENLHLYHLKINENIEAMFPEAEVSIE
;
A
#
# COMPACT_ATOMS: atom_id res chain seq x y z
N MET A 1 43.82 20.66 17.85
CA MET A 1 42.41 21.08 18.01
C MET A 1 41.60 21.06 16.70
N MET A 2 42.11 21.65 15.61
CA MET A 2 41.41 21.70 14.31
C MET A 2 41.08 20.32 13.71
N LYS A 3 41.95 19.31 13.83
CA LYS A 3 41.71 17.95 13.32
C LYS A 3 40.50 17.27 14.01
N LYS A 4 40.37 17.42 15.34
CA LYS A 4 39.22 16.92 16.11
C LYS A 4 37.91 17.62 15.71
N ARG A 5 37.93 18.94 15.53
CA ARG A 5 36.77 19.72 15.05
C ARG A 5 36.34 19.33 13.62
N ARG A 6 37.29 19.11 12.70
CA ARG A 6 36.99 18.63 11.34
C ARG A 6 36.34 17.24 11.34
N ILE A 7 36.82 16.34 12.18
CA ILE A 7 36.22 15.00 12.35
C ILE A 7 34.80 15.11 12.92
N GLN A 8 34.59 15.94 13.94
CA GLN A 8 33.25 16.18 14.51
C GLN A 8 32.27 16.73 13.47
N ILE A 9 32.69 17.71 12.66
CA ILE A 9 31.87 18.26 11.57
C ILE A 9 31.55 17.16 10.55
N ALA A 10 32.53 16.36 10.14
CA ALA A 10 32.31 15.27 9.20
C ALA A 10 31.30 14.23 9.74
N ILE A 11 31.38 13.88 11.03
CA ILE A 11 30.42 12.98 11.66
C ILE A 11 29.01 13.56 11.62
N VAL A 12 28.83 14.83 12.01
CA VAL A 12 27.52 15.48 11.99
C VAL A 12 26.94 15.52 10.57
N VAL A 13 27.75 15.89 9.58
CA VAL A 13 27.31 15.91 8.17
C VAL A 13 26.89 14.51 7.72
N MET A 14 27.69 13.48 8.01
CA MET A 14 27.36 12.10 7.66
C MET A 14 26.09 11.62 8.37
N SER A 15 25.89 11.94 9.64
CA SER A 15 24.66 11.61 10.37
C SER A 15 23.43 12.25 9.73
N VAL A 16 23.51 13.52 9.34
CA VAL A 16 22.41 14.21 8.65
C VAL A 16 22.09 13.53 7.31
N ILE A 17 23.11 13.16 6.53
CA ILE A 17 22.93 12.44 5.26
C ILE A 17 22.27 11.07 5.49
N CYS A 18 22.73 10.30 6.49
CA CYS A 18 22.13 9.00 6.81
C CYS A 18 20.66 9.14 7.22
N ILE A 19 20.33 10.12 8.07
CA ILE A 19 18.94 10.39 8.47
C ILE A 19 18.10 10.77 7.25
N TYR A 20 18.62 11.61 6.35
CA TYR A 20 17.94 11.99 5.12
C TYR A 20 17.65 10.76 4.23
N ILE A 21 18.63 9.88 4.02
CA ILE A 21 18.46 8.64 3.23
C ILE A 21 17.47 7.69 3.90
N MET A 22 17.59 7.46 5.21
CA MET A 22 16.68 6.60 5.97
C MET A 22 15.23 7.11 5.89
N ASN A 23 15.03 8.42 5.88
CA ASN A 23 13.70 9.00 5.72
C ASN A 23 13.09 8.78 4.32
N GLN A 24 13.88 8.40 3.31
CA GLN A 24 13.35 8.02 1.98
C GLN A 24 12.93 6.54 1.90
N ILE A 25 13.23 5.74 2.92
CA ILE A 25 12.91 4.32 2.98
C ILE A 25 11.51 4.14 3.58
N VAL A 26 10.78 3.15 3.08
CA VAL A 26 9.48 2.74 3.62
C VAL A 26 9.69 1.55 4.56
N PHE A 27 9.14 1.67 5.76
CA PHE A 27 9.06 0.58 6.73
C PHE A 27 7.59 0.24 6.93
N PHE A 28 7.16 -0.90 6.40
CA PHE A 28 5.78 -1.35 6.50
C PHE A 28 5.49 -1.85 7.93
N LYS A 29 4.38 -1.39 8.51
CA LYS A 29 3.89 -1.85 9.80
C LYS A 29 3.31 -3.26 9.71
N ASP A 30 2.63 -3.55 8.60
CA ASP A 30 2.09 -4.87 8.30
C ASP A 30 3.00 -5.60 7.31
N ARG A 31 3.53 -6.75 7.76
CA ARG A 31 4.39 -7.62 6.95
C ARG A 31 3.65 -8.23 5.77
N GLU A 32 2.36 -8.47 5.90
CA GLU A 32 1.54 -9.01 4.82
C GLU A 32 1.27 -7.96 3.75
N PHE A 33 1.12 -6.69 4.15
CA PHE A 33 1.06 -5.60 3.19
C PHE A 33 2.40 -5.41 2.47
N GLU A 34 3.52 -5.49 3.21
CA GLU A 34 4.85 -5.49 2.60
C GLU A 34 5.02 -6.62 1.59
N ARG A 35 4.61 -7.83 1.95
CA ARG A 35 4.65 -9.01 1.07
C ARG A 35 3.83 -8.78 -0.20
N ALA A 36 2.61 -8.28 -0.07
CA ALA A 36 1.77 -7.92 -1.21
C ALA A 36 2.46 -6.93 -2.16
N VAL A 37 3.02 -5.85 -1.62
CA VAL A 37 3.75 -4.85 -2.42
C VAL A 37 4.97 -5.47 -3.09
N ARG A 38 5.76 -6.28 -2.38
CA ARG A 38 6.97 -6.89 -2.95
C ARG A 38 6.65 -7.87 -4.08
N ASP A 39 5.59 -8.65 -3.93
CA ASP A 39 5.22 -9.66 -4.92
C ASP A 39 4.59 -9.05 -6.19
N THR A 40 3.93 -7.89 -6.06
CA THR A 40 3.04 -7.37 -7.10
C THR A 40 3.38 -5.97 -7.62
N LEU A 41 4.38 -5.29 -7.06
CA LEU A 41 4.80 -3.96 -7.54
C LEU A 41 5.51 -4.06 -8.89
N ILE A 42 4.82 -3.61 -9.94
CA ILE A 42 5.32 -3.49 -11.31
C ILE A 42 4.99 -2.10 -11.85
N SER A 43 6.04 -1.31 -12.12
CA SER A 43 5.90 0.06 -12.63
C SER A 43 4.97 0.92 -11.75
N SER A 44 3.83 1.36 -12.26
CA SER A 44 2.84 2.17 -11.55
C SER A 44 1.71 1.37 -10.90
N LYS A 45 1.86 0.06 -10.73
CA LYS A 45 0.80 -0.82 -10.21
C LYS A 45 1.30 -1.74 -9.10
N VAL A 46 0.47 -1.92 -8.09
CA VAL A 46 0.46 -3.09 -7.19
C VAL A 46 -0.76 -3.90 -7.61
N SER A 47 -0.56 -4.97 -8.38
CA SER A 47 -1.63 -5.70 -9.06
C SER A 47 -1.61 -7.19 -8.77
N MET A 48 -2.76 -7.74 -8.39
CA MET A 48 -2.91 -9.18 -8.16
C MET A 48 -2.88 -9.99 -9.47
N VAL A 49 -3.09 -9.34 -10.61
CA VAL A 49 -3.07 -9.93 -11.96
C VAL A 49 -1.64 -9.99 -12.50
N ASP A 50 -0.91 -8.88 -12.40
CA ASP A 50 0.44 -8.74 -12.93
C ASP A 50 1.45 -8.94 -11.81
N ARG A 51 1.80 -10.19 -11.53
CA ARG A 51 2.76 -10.55 -10.48
C ARG A 51 4.18 -10.58 -11.00
N ARG A 52 5.12 -10.23 -10.13
CA ARG A 52 6.54 -10.37 -10.45
C ARG A 52 6.90 -11.86 -10.45
N GLU A 53 7.79 -12.27 -11.36
CA GLU A 53 8.37 -13.62 -11.33
C GLU A 53 9.13 -13.89 -10.02
N LYS A 54 9.69 -12.83 -9.42
CA LYS A 54 10.37 -12.86 -8.12
C LYS A 54 9.97 -11.64 -7.31
N ALA A 55 9.77 -11.81 -6.02
CA ALA A 55 9.50 -10.71 -5.10
C ALA A 55 10.57 -9.62 -5.20
N LEU A 56 10.17 -8.36 -4.97
CA LEU A 56 11.10 -7.24 -4.91
C LEU A 56 11.99 -7.40 -3.69
N ASP A 57 13.30 -7.55 -3.95
CA ASP A 57 14.32 -7.64 -2.92
C ASP A 57 14.87 -6.24 -2.58
N GLY A 58 15.41 -6.11 -1.38
CA GLY A 58 16.05 -4.88 -0.90
C GLY A 58 15.09 -3.78 -0.46
N ILE A 59 15.58 -2.55 -0.53
CA ILE A 59 14.94 -1.34 0.01
C ILE A 59 13.78 -0.90 -0.89
N ILE A 60 12.62 -0.66 -0.28
CA ILE A 60 11.49 0.02 -0.92
C ILE A 60 11.61 1.51 -0.65
N TRP A 61 11.77 2.30 -1.72
CA TRP A 61 11.88 3.75 -1.63
C TRP A 61 10.50 4.40 -1.74
N LYS A 62 10.28 5.48 -0.97
CA LYS A 62 9.03 6.27 -1.03
C LYS A 62 8.72 6.73 -2.44
N LYS A 63 9.73 7.22 -3.18
CA LYS A 63 9.60 7.68 -4.58
C LYS A 63 9.05 6.63 -5.55
N ASP A 64 9.23 5.34 -5.24
CA ASP A 64 8.76 4.27 -6.12
C ASP A 64 7.28 4.01 -5.85
N LEU A 65 6.86 4.06 -4.58
CA LEU A 65 5.44 3.97 -4.19
C LEU A 65 4.64 5.21 -4.61
N GLU A 66 5.26 6.39 -4.59
CA GLU A 66 4.59 7.63 -5.04
C GLU A 66 4.13 7.54 -6.49
N LYS A 67 4.76 6.74 -7.35
CA LYS A 67 4.38 6.58 -8.76
C LYS A 67 3.23 5.60 -8.97
N VAL A 68 2.84 4.87 -7.94
CA VAL A 68 1.77 3.87 -8.04
C VAL A 68 0.42 4.58 -8.15
N GLN A 69 -0.33 4.20 -9.18
CA GLN A 69 -1.66 4.74 -9.48
C GLN A 69 -2.77 3.72 -9.22
N PHE A 70 -2.42 2.43 -9.21
CA PHE A 70 -3.35 1.33 -9.02
C PHE A 70 -2.86 0.41 -7.90
N VAL A 71 -3.69 0.17 -6.90
CA VAL A 71 -3.42 -0.74 -5.79
C VAL A 71 -4.53 -1.78 -5.68
N SER A 72 -4.18 -3.05 -5.80
CA SER A 72 -5.08 -4.17 -5.57
C SER A 72 -4.59 -5.00 -4.39
N ILE A 73 -5.51 -5.34 -3.47
CA ILE A 73 -5.24 -6.16 -2.28
C ILE A 73 -6.24 -7.31 -2.24
N ASN A 74 -5.73 -8.54 -2.27
CA ASN A 74 -6.50 -9.74 -2.00
C ASN A 74 -6.32 -10.14 -0.53
N PHE A 75 -7.36 -9.92 0.28
CA PHE A 75 -7.34 -10.18 1.72
C PHE A 75 -7.22 -11.67 2.05
N ARG A 76 -7.73 -12.57 1.21
CA ARG A 76 -7.59 -14.00 1.42
C ARG A 76 -6.14 -14.48 1.27
N GLU A 77 -5.49 -13.99 0.23
CA GLU A 77 -4.16 -14.43 -0.16
C GLU A 77 -3.06 -13.85 0.74
N TYR A 78 -3.10 -12.52 0.89
CA TYR A 78 -2.08 -11.82 1.64
C TYR A 78 -2.42 -11.75 3.12
N LYS A 79 -3.70 -11.82 3.52
CA LYS A 79 -4.13 -11.68 4.93
C LYS A 79 -3.68 -10.35 5.53
N VAL A 80 -3.72 -9.31 4.70
CA VAL A 80 -3.38 -7.93 5.07
C VAL A 80 -4.36 -7.46 6.13
N LYS A 81 -3.85 -6.94 7.24
CA LYS A 81 -4.65 -6.41 8.34
C LYS A 81 -4.64 -4.90 8.36
N ASN A 82 -3.52 -4.28 7.99
CA ASN A 82 -3.33 -2.85 8.09
C ASN A 82 -2.55 -2.29 6.89
N ILE A 83 -3.15 -1.31 6.21
CA ILE A 83 -2.54 -0.64 5.05
C ILE A 83 -2.11 0.79 5.31
N GLU A 84 -1.89 1.22 6.56
CA GLU A 84 -1.59 2.62 6.90
C GLU A 84 -0.41 3.20 6.09
N ASP A 85 0.55 2.36 5.70
CA ASP A 85 1.68 2.76 4.86
C ASP A 85 1.30 3.04 3.39
N ILE A 86 0.03 2.85 3.01
CA ILE A 86 -0.53 3.31 1.73
C ILE A 86 -0.44 4.84 1.61
N LYS A 87 -0.24 5.56 2.71
CA LYS A 87 0.08 7.02 2.71
C LYS A 87 1.30 7.39 1.87
N TYR A 88 2.19 6.44 1.56
CA TYR A 88 3.32 6.67 0.66
C TYR A 88 2.95 6.58 -0.83
N PHE A 89 1.76 6.06 -1.16
CA PHE A 89 1.25 5.87 -2.51
C PHE A 89 0.45 7.08 -2.97
N LYS A 90 1.11 8.25 -2.95
CA LYS A 90 0.46 9.57 -3.07
C LYS A 90 -0.40 9.74 -4.32
N ASN A 91 -0.04 9.10 -5.43
CA ASN A 91 -0.74 9.23 -6.72
C ASN A 91 -1.74 8.10 -7.00
N THR A 92 -2.16 7.34 -5.99
CA THR A 92 -3.15 6.27 -6.15
C THR A 92 -4.49 6.84 -6.59
N LYS A 93 -4.96 6.37 -7.74
CA LYS A 93 -6.24 6.71 -8.35
C LYS A 93 -7.28 5.61 -8.22
N THR A 94 -6.82 4.36 -8.21
CA THR A 94 -7.71 3.20 -8.19
C THR A 94 -7.29 2.25 -7.09
N VAL A 95 -8.23 1.88 -6.22
CA VAL A 95 -8.05 0.86 -5.19
C VAL A 95 -9.03 -0.28 -5.40
N TRP A 96 -8.50 -1.50 -5.44
CA TRP A 96 -9.28 -2.73 -5.55
C TRP A 96 -9.06 -3.57 -4.30
N PHE A 97 -10.11 -3.78 -3.53
CA PHE A 97 -10.12 -4.72 -2.41
C PHE A 97 -10.92 -5.93 -2.80
N SER A 98 -10.33 -7.10 -2.62
CA SER A 98 -10.99 -8.36 -2.96
C SER A 98 -10.78 -9.45 -1.92
N TYR A 99 -11.72 -10.39 -1.90
CA TYR A 99 -11.55 -11.68 -1.27
C TYR A 99 -11.80 -12.78 -2.31
N THR A 100 -10.80 -13.03 -3.16
CA THR A 100 -10.96 -14.02 -4.24
C THR A 100 -10.80 -15.44 -3.69
N SER A 101 -11.83 -16.27 -3.86
CA SER A 101 -11.84 -17.69 -3.46
C SER A 101 -10.71 -18.52 -4.10
N ALA A 102 -10.44 -19.72 -3.56
CA ALA A 102 -9.55 -20.68 -4.23
C ALA A 102 -10.28 -21.46 -5.33
N TYR A 103 -11.61 -21.44 -5.31
CA TYR A 103 -12.42 -22.21 -6.23
C TYR A 103 -12.94 -21.28 -7.32
N ASP A 104 -12.63 -21.62 -8.56
CA ASP A 104 -13.12 -20.89 -9.73
C ASP A 104 -14.66 -20.94 -9.77
N GLY A 105 -15.28 -19.81 -10.10
CA GLY A 105 -16.73 -19.64 -10.11
C GLY A 105 -17.40 -19.49 -8.74
N ASP A 106 -16.65 -19.45 -7.63
CA ASP A 106 -17.22 -19.11 -6.32
C ASP A 106 -17.67 -17.64 -6.30
N LYS A 107 -18.94 -17.43 -5.93
CA LYS A 107 -19.60 -16.12 -5.84
C LYS A 107 -19.95 -15.74 -4.40
N SER A 108 -19.38 -16.45 -3.43
CA SER A 108 -19.62 -16.21 -2.02
C SER A 108 -19.05 -14.86 -1.60
N ILE A 109 -19.74 -14.20 -0.67
CA ILE A 109 -19.30 -12.94 -0.07
C ILE A 109 -18.65 -13.27 1.28
N TYR A 110 -17.45 -12.74 1.51
CA TYR A 110 -16.61 -13.08 2.65
C TYR A 110 -16.54 -11.94 3.69
N GLU A 111 -16.58 -12.31 4.96
CA GLU A 111 -16.33 -11.40 6.07
C GLU A 111 -14.82 -11.35 6.39
N ASP A 112 -14.28 -10.15 6.50
CA ASP A 112 -12.93 -9.90 7.01
C ASP A 112 -12.97 -8.65 7.90
N GLU A 113 -12.57 -8.83 9.16
CA GLU A 113 -12.70 -7.80 10.20
C GLU A 113 -11.86 -6.55 9.93
N HIS A 114 -10.86 -6.63 9.05
CA HIS A 114 -9.94 -5.54 8.77
C HIS A 114 -10.30 -4.72 7.53
N VAL A 115 -11.25 -5.20 6.70
CA VAL A 115 -11.58 -4.55 5.43
C VAL A 115 -12.15 -3.15 5.65
N LEU A 116 -13.07 -2.99 6.59
CA LEU A 116 -13.69 -1.70 6.87
C LEU A 116 -12.66 -0.67 7.38
N ASP A 117 -11.77 -1.07 8.29
CA ASP A 117 -10.68 -0.22 8.77
C ASP A 117 -9.77 0.24 7.63
N ASN A 118 -9.43 -0.66 6.71
CA ASN A 118 -8.62 -0.34 5.55
C ASN A 118 -9.36 0.57 4.55
N ILE A 119 -10.68 0.45 4.43
CA ILE A 119 -11.51 1.41 3.67
C ILE A 119 -11.44 2.82 4.29
N TYR A 120 -11.50 2.94 5.63
CA TYR A 120 -11.32 4.23 6.29
C TYR A 120 -9.91 4.83 6.07
N ILE A 121 -8.88 3.99 5.89
CA ILE A 121 -7.54 4.46 5.59
C ILE A 121 -7.46 5.05 4.18
N ILE A 122 -8.00 4.38 3.16
CA ILE A 122 -7.92 4.86 1.76
C ILE A 122 -8.76 6.11 1.51
N LYS A 123 -9.75 6.40 2.36
CA LYS A 123 -10.47 7.68 2.34
C LYS A 123 -9.55 8.90 2.43
N LYS A 124 -8.34 8.74 2.99
CA LYS A 124 -7.33 9.81 3.13
C LYS A 124 -6.49 10.01 1.86
N LEU A 125 -6.67 9.20 0.82
CA LEU A 125 -5.94 9.34 -0.44
C LEU A 125 -6.50 10.52 -1.23
N ALA A 126 -5.62 11.50 -1.53
CA ALA A 126 -6.01 12.75 -2.17
C ALA A 126 -6.44 12.63 -3.64
N HIS A 127 -6.10 11.52 -4.30
CA HIS A 127 -6.32 11.33 -5.74
C HIS A 127 -7.16 10.10 -6.05
N LEU A 128 -7.85 9.53 -5.06
CA LEU A 128 -8.69 8.36 -5.25
C LEU A 128 -9.90 8.72 -6.13
N GLU A 129 -9.95 8.12 -7.30
CA GLU A 129 -11.01 8.30 -8.30
C GLU A 129 -11.93 7.07 -8.35
N ASN A 130 -11.41 5.87 -8.06
CA ASN A 130 -12.15 4.61 -8.19
C ASN A 130 -11.88 3.66 -7.02
N LEU A 131 -12.94 3.13 -6.42
CA LEU A 131 -12.90 2.10 -5.39
C LEU A 131 -13.72 0.89 -5.82
N HIS A 132 -13.07 -0.26 -5.95
CA HIS A 132 -13.73 -1.51 -6.30
C HIS A 132 -13.62 -2.50 -5.14
N LEU A 133 -14.75 -3.08 -4.75
CA LEU A 133 -14.88 -4.01 -3.64
C LEU A 133 -15.48 -5.31 -4.17
N TYR A 134 -14.73 -6.41 -4.11
CA TYR A 134 -15.09 -7.67 -4.76
C TYR A 134 -15.15 -8.84 -3.76
N HIS A 135 -16.29 -9.51 -3.67
CA HIS A 135 -16.58 -10.62 -2.74
C HIS A 135 -16.37 -10.27 -1.26
N LEU A 136 -16.67 -9.03 -0.87
CA LEU A 136 -16.49 -8.53 0.49
C LEU A 136 -17.81 -8.18 1.14
N LYS A 137 -18.07 -8.73 2.33
CA LYS A 137 -19.24 -8.38 3.13
C LYS A 137 -18.96 -7.07 3.85
N ILE A 138 -19.73 -6.05 3.51
CA ILE A 138 -19.56 -4.71 4.07
C ILE A 138 -20.93 -4.21 4.53
N ASN A 139 -21.03 -3.90 5.80
CA ASN A 139 -22.28 -3.48 6.44
C ASN A 139 -22.36 -1.94 6.60
N GLU A 140 -21.76 -1.20 5.67
CA GLU A 140 -21.65 0.26 5.67
C GLU A 140 -21.98 0.82 4.29
N ASN A 141 -22.51 2.04 4.24
CA ASN A 141 -22.78 2.72 2.97
C ASN A 141 -21.47 3.32 2.41
N ILE A 142 -20.73 2.51 1.66
CA ILE A 142 -19.44 2.92 1.09
C ILE A 142 -19.58 4.06 0.10
N GLU A 143 -20.61 4.07 -0.76
CA GLU A 143 -20.83 5.17 -1.71
C GLU A 143 -20.92 6.52 -0.97
N ALA A 144 -21.62 6.58 0.16
CA ALA A 144 -21.71 7.78 0.98
C ALA A 144 -20.38 8.17 1.66
N MET A 145 -19.47 7.21 1.89
CA MET A 145 -18.14 7.48 2.44
C MET A 145 -17.20 8.14 1.42
N PHE A 146 -17.44 7.94 0.12
CA PHE A 146 -16.60 8.37 -1.01
C PHE A 146 -17.39 9.14 -2.07
N PRO A 147 -17.93 10.33 -1.75
CA PRO A 147 -18.81 11.07 -2.66
C PRO A 147 -18.12 11.57 -3.94
N GLU A 148 -16.79 11.59 -3.97
CA GLU A 148 -15.97 12.07 -5.10
C GLU A 148 -15.33 10.93 -5.92
N ALA A 149 -15.50 9.67 -5.51
CA ALA A 149 -14.96 8.52 -6.21
C ALA A 149 -16.08 7.62 -6.73
N GLU A 150 -15.83 6.96 -7.87
CA GLU A 150 -16.69 5.92 -8.38
C GLU A 150 -16.51 4.65 -7.53
N VAL A 151 -17.58 4.21 -6.89
CA VAL A 151 -17.59 3.02 -6.04
C VAL A 151 -18.31 1.89 -6.77
N SER A 152 -17.64 0.75 -6.92
CA SER A 152 -18.20 -0.48 -7.49
C SER A 152 -18.12 -1.60 -6.47
N ILE A 153 -19.24 -2.27 -6.21
CA ILE A 153 -19.34 -3.38 -5.26
C ILE A 153 -19.92 -4.59 -5.97
N GLU A 154 -19.20 -5.72 -5.94
CA GLU A 154 -19.57 -6.99 -6.59
C GLU A 154 -19.35 -8.20 -5.68
#